data_AF-A0A1W9S8C7-F1
#
_entry.id   AF-A0A1W9S8C7-F1
#
_cell.length_a   1.000
_cell.length_b   1.000
_cell.length_c   1.000
_cell.angle_alpha   90.00
_cell.angle_beta   90.00
_cell.angle_gamma   90.00
#
_symmetry.space_group_name_H-M   'P 1'
#
loop_
_entity.id
_entity.type
_entity.pdbx_description
1 polymer ?
#
loop_
_entity_poly.entity_id
_entity_poly.type
_entity_poly.pdbx_seq_one_letter_code
_entity_poly.pdbx_strand_id
1 'polypeptide(L)'
;MSFFDAIKNIDRRIIFLFIALSVIIPLLARIEFTERAGPIVKNIFDKVESLPAGSRVLLSLDYGPSTVPEIQPMVNALVRHCNEKQLKIYFMCLWATGQNLTTITIDSVQAKEFPEKVYGVDYVNLGYKAGNEGLINVIITDMKKMYTTDVHGTDIN
;
A
#
# COMPACT_ATOMS: atom_id res chain seq x y z
N MET A 1 36.79 -14.78 -32.99
CA MET A 1 36.41 -13.93 -31.84
C MET A 1 35.41 -14.71 -31.01
N SER A 2 35.67 -14.91 -29.73
CA SER A 2 34.72 -15.59 -28.85
C SER A 2 33.46 -14.73 -28.71
N PHE A 3 32.28 -15.35 -28.58
CA PHE A 3 31.00 -14.66 -28.33
C PHE A 3 31.12 -13.64 -27.16
N PHE A 4 31.92 -13.98 -26.14
CA PHE A 4 32.20 -13.14 -25.00
C PHE A 4 33.00 -11.87 -25.34
N ASP A 5 33.92 -11.93 -26.32
CA ASP A 5 34.69 -10.77 -26.76
C ASP A 5 33.81 -9.77 -27.54
N ALA A 6 32.82 -10.28 -28.28
CA ALA A 6 31.86 -9.45 -28.99
C ALA A 6 30.94 -8.70 -28.03
N ILE A 7 30.44 -9.36 -26.98
CA ILE A 7 29.59 -8.74 -25.95
C ILE A 7 30.35 -7.66 -25.17
N LYS A 8 31.63 -7.90 -24.86
CA LYS A 8 32.46 -6.96 -24.08
C LYS A 8 32.71 -5.63 -24.82
N ASN A 9 32.65 -5.63 -26.15
CA ASN A 9 32.93 -4.47 -26.99
C ASN A 9 31.65 -3.78 -27.52
N ILE A 10 30.46 -4.15 -27.05
CA ILE A 10 29.22 -3.47 -27.45
C ILE A 10 29.22 -2.04 -26.89
N ASP A 11 28.98 -1.06 -27.77
CA ASP A 11 28.83 0.34 -27.37
C ASP A 11 27.61 0.50 -26.45
N ARG A 12 27.80 1.15 -25.30
CA ARG A 12 26.73 1.43 -24.32
C ARG A 12 25.50 2.09 -24.95
N ARG A 13 25.67 2.88 -26.02
CA ARG A 13 24.57 3.56 -26.74
C ARG A 13 23.61 2.56 -27.37
N ILE A 14 24.12 1.46 -27.91
CA ILE A 14 23.31 0.38 -28.48
C ILE A 14 22.52 -0.31 -27.36
N ILE A 15 23.14 -0.53 -26.20
CA ILE A 15 22.46 -1.10 -25.02
C ILE A 15 21.31 -0.19 -24.57
N PHE A 16 21.56 1.11 -24.42
CA PHE A 16 20.51 2.07 -24.03
C PHE A 16 19.40 2.19 -25.08
N LEU A 17 19.73 2.06 -26.37
CA LEU A 17 18.72 2.02 -27.43
C LEU A 17 17.81 0.79 -27.27
N PHE A 18 18.37 -0.39 -27.02
CA PHE A 18 17.56 -1.60 -26.77
C PHE A 18 16.71 -1.49 -25.51
N ILE A 19 17.24 -0.89 -24.42
CA ILE A 19 16.45 -0.61 -23.21
C ILE A 19 15.28 0.33 -23.54
N ALA A 20 15.54 1.43 -24.27
CA ALA A 20 14.50 2.38 -24.67
C ALA A 20 13.43 1.73 -25.55
N LEU A 21 13.84 0.94 -26.55
CA LEU A 21 12.91 0.20 -27.41
C LEU A 21 12.09 -0.83 -26.62
N SER A 22 12.67 -1.48 -25.61
CA SER A 22 11.98 -2.44 -24.76
C SER A 22 10.85 -1.82 -23.93
N VAL A 23 10.90 -0.51 -23.67
CA VAL A 23 9.83 0.23 -22.99
C VAL A 23 8.86 0.86 -24.00
N ILE A 24 9.37 1.48 -25.08
CA ILE A 24 8.56 2.18 -26.08
C ILE A 24 7.65 1.23 -26.85
N ILE A 25 8.16 0.06 -27.25
CA ILE A 25 7.41 -0.88 -28.10
C ILE A 25 6.17 -1.41 -27.37
N PRO A 26 6.24 -1.99 -26.15
CA PRO A 26 5.04 -2.44 -25.44
C PRO A 26 4.06 -1.31 -25.13
N LEU A 27 4.57 -0.12 -24.83
CA LEU A 27 3.76 1.07 -24.54
C LEU A 27 2.95 1.52 -25.77
N LEU A 28 3.57 1.61 -26.95
CA LEU A 28 2.88 1.97 -28.20
C LEU A 28 1.94 0.88 -28.69
N ALA A 29 2.34 -0.38 -28.53
CA ALA A 29 1.52 -1.53 -28.90
C ALA A 29 0.37 -1.80 -27.93
N ARG A 30 0.30 -1.08 -26.79
CA ARG A 30 -0.71 -1.26 -25.72
C ARG A 30 -0.86 -2.72 -25.32
N ILE A 31 0.27 -3.40 -25.12
CA ILE A 31 0.25 -4.82 -24.74
C ILE A 31 -0.32 -4.92 -23.34
N GLU A 32 -1.49 -5.54 -23.22
CA GLU A 32 -2.13 -5.86 -21.95
C GLU A 32 -1.87 -7.32 -21.58
N PHE A 33 -1.49 -7.56 -20.34
CA PHE A 33 -1.32 -8.91 -19.80
C PHE A 33 -2.52 -9.24 -18.91
N THR A 34 -3.12 -10.42 -19.12
CA THR A 34 -4.17 -10.92 -18.23
C THR A 34 -3.54 -11.42 -16.94
N GLU A 35 -3.57 -10.58 -15.91
CA GLU A 35 -3.13 -10.96 -14.58
C GLU A 35 -4.21 -11.77 -13.86
N ARG A 36 -3.79 -12.84 -13.17
CA ARG A 36 -4.68 -13.66 -12.34
C ARG A 36 -4.33 -13.46 -10.87
N ALA A 37 -5.36 -13.24 -10.05
CA ALA A 37 -5.18 -13.13 -8.61
C ALA A 37 -4.56 -14.42 -8.04
N GLY A 38 -3.37 -14.28 -7.43
CA GLY A 38 -2.70 -15.37 -6.74
C GLY A 38 -3.43 -15.79 -5.46
N PRO A 39 -3.05 -16.93 -4.84
CA PRO A 39 -3.70 -17.44 -3.64
C PRO A 39 -3.72 -16.45 -2.47
N ILE A 40 -2.64 -15.70 -2.27
CA ILE A 40 -2.53 -14.71 -1.19
C ILE A 40 -3.54 -13.57 -1.38
N VAL A 41 -3.66 -13.05 -2.61
CA VAL A 41 -4.59 -11.97 -2.94
C VAL A 41 -6.03 -12.43 -2.71
N LYS A 42 -6.37 -13.65 -3.17
CA LYS A 42 -7.72 -14.22 -2.96
C LYS A 42 -8.03 -14.40 -1.48
N ASN A 43 -7.11 -14.92 -0.69
CA ASN A 43 -7.32 -15.10 0.74
C ASN A 43 -7.59 -13.78 1.48
N ILE A 44 -6.88 -12.70 1.12
CA ILE A 44 -7.13 -11.37 1.69
C ILE A 44 -8.51 -10.86 1.27
N PHE A 45 -8.84 -10.96 -0.02
CA PHE A 45 -10.13 -10.55 -0.55
C PHE A 45 -11.29 -11.29 0.14
N ASP A 46 -11.23 -12.61 0.18
CA ASP A 46 -12.24 -13.46 0.81
C ASP A 46 -12.35 -13.19 2.32
N LYS A 47 -11.22 -12.88 2.97
CA LYS A 47 -11.22 -12.51 4.38
C LYS A 47 -11.97 -11.20 4.62
N VAL A 48 -11.70 -10.17 3.82
CA VAL A 48 -12.43 -8.89 3.87
C VAL A 48 -13.92 -9.13 3.60
N GLU A 49 -14.25 -9.97 2.62
CA GLU A 49 -15.64 -10.32 2.28
C GLU A 49 -16.38 -11.03 3.42
N SER A 50 -15.67 -11.87 4.19
CA SER A 50 -16.25 -12.62 5.31
C SER A 50 -16.60 -11.76 6.53
N LEU A 51 -16.09 -10.52 6.61
CA LEU A 51 -16.30 -9.66 7.77
C LEU A 51 -17.69 -9.01 7.73
N PRO A 52 -18.43 -8.99 8.85
CA PRO A 52 -19.67 -8.23 8.93
C PRO A 52 -19.39 -6.72 8.91
N ALA A 53 -20.37 -5.96 8.43
CA ALA A 53 -20.33 -4.50 8.44
C ALA A 53 -20.04 -3.96 9.86
N GLY A 54 -19.24 -2.89 9.94
CA GLY A 54 -18.79 -2.31 11.20
C GLY A 54 -17.61 -3.04 11.86
N SER A 55 -17.12 -4.16 11.29
CA SER A 55 -15.90 -4.80 11.78
C SER A 55 -14.70 -3.86 11.66
N ARG A 56 -13.76 -4.00 12.60
CA ARG A 56 -12.56 -3.17 12.67
C ARG A 56 -11.40 -3.87 11.97
N VAL A 57 -10.69 -3.15 11.11
CA VAL A 57 -9.51 -3.63 10.42
C VAL A 57 -8.33 -2.70 10.67
N LEU A 58 -7.17 -3.28 10.93
CA LEU A 58 -5.91 -2.57 11.09
C LEU A 58 -5.08 -2.75 9.82
N LEU A 59 -4.77 -1.66 9.14
CA LEU A 59 -3.99 -1.65 7.91
C LEU A 59 -2.64 -0.97 8.18
N SER A 60 -1.56 -1.72 7.98
CA SER A 60 -0.20 -1.17 8.04
C SER A 60 0.27 -0.79 6.64
N LEU A 61 0.60 0.49 6.43
CA LEU A 61 1.02 1.02 5.14
C LEU A 61 2.54 1.24 5.10
N ASP A 62 3.26 0.14 4.96
CA ASP A 62 4.72 0.08 5.05
C ASP A 62 5.38 -0.05 3.67
N TYR A 63 5.54 1.08 2.98
CA TYR A 63 6.24 1.14 1.71
C TYR A 63 6.96 2.48 1.52
N GLY A 64 7.86 2.52 0.52
CA GLY A 64 8.72 3.66 0.25
C GLY A 64 8.31 4.43 -1.01
N PRO A 65 8.76 5.69 -1.15
CA PRO A 65 8.51 6.51 -2.34
C PRO A 65 8.91 5.83 -3.67
N SER A 66 9.97 5.02 -3.66
CA SER A 66 10.45 4.28 -4.84
C SER A 66 9.48 3.21 -5.35
N THR A 67 8.58 2.72 -4.48
CA THR A 67 7.61 1.66 -4.78
C THR A 67 6.18 2.16 -4.95
N VAL A 68 5.95 3.47 -4.79
CA VAL A 68 4.62 4.10 -4.89
C VAL A 68 3.89 3.74 -6.20
N PRO A 69 4.51 3.78 -7.39
CA PRO A 69 3.80 3.47 -8.64
C PRO A 69 3.21 2.06 -8.69
N GLU A 70 3.80 1.11 -7.96
CA GLU A 70 3.36 -0.27 -7.89
C GLU A 70 2.37 -0.49 -6.74
N ILE A 71 2.68 0.04 -5.55
CA ILE A 71 1.99 -0.32 -4.31
C ILE A 71 0.79 0.58 -4.00
N GLN A 72 0.86 1.88 -4.32
CA GLN A 72 -0.24 2.82 -4.02
C GLN A 72 -1.57 2.42 -4.69
N PRO A 73 -1.60 1.98 -5.97
CA PRO A 73 -2.84 1.48 -6.58
C PRO A 73 -3.45 0.30 -5.83
N MET A 74 -2.61 -0.61 -5.31
CA MET A 74 -3.05 -1.78 -4.53
C MET A 74 -3.65 -1.36 -3.19
N VAL A 75 -2.98 -0.44 -2.47
CA VAL A 75 -3.47 0.13 -1.22
C VAL A 75 -4.81 0.81 -1.44
N ASN A 76 -4.94 1.61 -2.49
CA ASN A 76 -6.20 2.30 -2.82
C ASN A 76 -7.33 1.30 -3.09
N ALA A 77 -7.06 0.22 -3.83
CA ALA A 77 -8.04 -0.83 -4.09
C ALA A 77 -8.49 -1.54 -2.80
N LEU A 78 -7.56 -1.87 -1.90
CA LEU A 78 -7.88 -2.50 -0.62
C LEU A 78 -8.70 -1.58 0.30
N VAL A 79 -8.33 -0.29 0.36
CA VAL A 79 -9.07 0.69 1.18
C VAL A 79 -10.48 0.88 0.62
N ARG A 80 -10.66 1.03 -0.70
CA ARG A 80 -11.99 1.06 -1.32
C ARG A 80 -12.83 -0.15 -0.94
N HIS A 81 -12.26 -1.35 -1.09
CA HIS A 81 -12.94 -2.61 -0.76
C HIS A 81 -13.40 -2.65 0.70
N CYS A 82 -12.54 -2.24 1.64
CA CYS A 82 -12.90 -2.12 3.06
C CYS A 82 -14.06 -1.13 3.30
N ASN A 83 -14.08 0.01 2.60
CA ASN A 83 -15.16 0.99 2.75
C ASN A 83 -16.49 0.52 2.18
N GLU A 84 -16.47 -0.11 1.01
CA GLU A 84 -17.65 -0.71 0.37
C GLU A 84 -18.28 -1.77 1.29
N LYS A 85 -17.46 -2.53 2.01
CA LYS A 85 -17.88 -3.48 3.06
C LYS A 85 -18.26 -2.83 4.38
N GLN A 86 -18.26 -1.50 4.46
CA GLN A 86 -18.60 -0.71 5.64
C GLN A 86 -17.74 -1.09 6.86
N LEU A 87 -16.48 -1.41 6.63
CA LEU A 87 -15.52 -1.69 7.69
C LEU A 87 -14.98 -0.39 8.30
N LYS A 88 -14.54 -0.49 9.56
CA LYS A 88 -13.87 0.60 10.27
C LYS A 88 -12.36 0.46 10.15
N ILE A 89 -11.68 1.45 9.60
CA ILE A 89 -10.27 1.34 9.19
C ILE A 89 -9.34 2.07 10.15
N TYR A 90 -8.39 1.35 10.72
CA TYR A 90 -7.30 1.90 11.53
C TYR A 90 -6.04 1.86 10.68
N PHE A 91 -5.52 3.02 10.31
CA PHE A 91 -4.25 3.11 9.57
C PHE A 91 -3.09 3.22 10.54
N MET A 92 -2.02 2.48 10.29
CA MET A 92 -0.76 2.61 11.02
C MET A 92 0.43 2.44 10.08
N CYS A 93 1.61 2.85 10.53
CA CYS A 93 2.86 2.63 9.82
C CYS A 93 3.95 2.18 10.80
N LEU A 94 4.68 1.14 10.43
CA LEU A 94 5.95 0.72 11.03
C LEU A 94 7.15 1.40 10.37
N TRP A 95 6.97 2.00 9.19
CA TRP A 95 8.01 2.73 8.47
C TRP A 95 7.75 4.24 8.50
N ALA A 96 8.79 5.04 8.77
CA ALA A 96 8.67 6.49 8.85
C ALA A 96 8.16 7.14 7.55
N THR A 97 8.53 6.59 6.39
CA THR A 97 8.05 7.05 5.09
C THR A 97 6.56 6.77 4.87
N GLY A 98 6.02 5.75 5.55
CA GLY A 98 4.63 5.32 5.40
C GLY A 98 3.63 6.38 5.84
N GLN A 99 3.94 7.20 6.86
CA GLN A 99 2.97 8.15 7.41
C GLN A 99 2.46 9.15 6.36
N ASN A 100 3.35 9.71 5.54
CA ASN A 100 2.93 10.63 4.46
C ASN A 100 2.10 9.91 3.39
N LEU A 101 2.44 8.66 3.07
CA LEU A 101 1.72 7.84 2.08
C LEU A 101 0.32 7.43 2.57
N THR A 102 0.18 7.21 3.87
CA THR A 102 -1.11 7.00 4.52
C THR A 102 -1.99 8.24 4.39
N THR A 103 -1.45 9.44 4.64
CA THR A 103 -2.21 10.68 4.44
C THR A 103 -2.67 10.83 2.98
N ILE A 104 -1.80 10.56 2.01
CA ILE A 104 -2.18 10.56 0.58
C ILE A 104 -3.33 9.60 0.30
N THR A 105 -3.30 8.39 0.89
CA THR A 105 -4.36 7.39 0.74
C THR A 105 -5.68 7.88 1.34
N ILE A 106 -5.63 8.46 2.54
CA ILE A 106 -6.80 9.04 3.21
C ILE A 106 -7.40 10.18 2.37
N ASP A 107 -6.58 11.09 1.88
CA ASP A 107 -7.05 12.24 1.10
C ASP A 107 -7.62 11.81 -0.26
N SER A 108 -6.96 10.86 -0.93
CA SER A 108 -7.34 10.44 -2.28
C SER A 108 -8.49 9.45 -2.33
N VAL A 109 -8.66 8.62 -1.29
CA VAL A 109 -9.71 7.60 -1.22
C VAL A 109 -10.78 7.98 -0.19
N GLN A 110 -10.44 8.12 1.09
CA GLN A 110 -11.46 8.39 2.12
C GLN A 110 -12.18 9.71 1.88
N ALA A 111 -11.44 10.82 1.85
CA ALA A 111 -12.04 12.14 1.78
C ALA A 111 -12.72 12.40 0.43
N LYS A 112 -12.18 11.84 -0.66
CA LYS A 112 -12.64 12.12 -2.01
C LYS A 112 -13.73 11.17 -2.51
N GLU A 113 -13.62 9.89 -2.22
CA GLU A 113 -14.51 8.85 -2.77
C GLU A 113 -15.60 8.42 -1.77
N PHE A 114 -15.35 8.57 -0.47
CA PHE A 114 -16.28 8.22 0.62
C PHE A 114 -16.51 9.39 1.58
N PRO A 115 -17.01 10.55 1.10
CA PRO A 115 -17.17 11.77 1.91
C PRO A 115 -18.15 11.60 3.09
N GLU A 116 -18.97 10.54 3.09
CA GLU A 116 -19.85 10.19 4.20
C GLU A 116 -19.13 9.55 5.39
N LYS A 117 -17.89 9.08 5.22
CA LYS A 117 -17.09 8.47 6.29
C LYS A 117 -16.52 9.54 7.20
N VAL A 118 -16.69 9.35 8.50
CA VAL A 118 -16.30 10.33 9.52
C VAL A 118 -15.02 9.91 10.23
N TYR A 119 -14.01 10.79 10.22
CA TYR A 119 -12.78 10.59 10.98
C TYR A 119 -13.06 10.40 12.48
N GLY A 120 -12.40 9.45 13.12
CA GLY A 120 -12.62 9.06 14.53
C GLY A 120 -13.82 8.13 14.74
N VAL A 121 -14.71 7.97 13.76
CA VAL A 121 -15.87 7.07 13.83
C VAL A 121 -15.71 5.88 12.90
N ASP A 122 -15.38 6.14 11.64
CA ASP A 122 -15.24 5.14 10.58
C ASP A 122 -13.79 4.85 10.23
N TYR A 123 -12.90 5.82 10.41
CA TYR A 123 -11.47 5.61 10.21
C TYR A 123 -10.63 6.51 11.11
N VAL A 124 -9.40 6.08 11.40
CA VAL A 124 -8.41 6.85 12.18
C VAL A 124 -7.01 6.62 11.63
N ASN A 125 -6.18 7.65 11.69
CA ASN A 125 -4.75 7.54 11.36
C ASN A 125 -3.92 7.53 12.63
N LEU A 126 -3.43 6.36 13.02
CA LEU A 126 -2.56 6.18 14.19
C LEU A 126 -1.12 6.66 13.94
N GLY A 127 -0.76 6.90 12.67
CA GLY A 127 0.55 7.40 12.28
C GLY A 127 1.67 6.36 12.37
N TYR A 128 2.90 6.87 12.33
CA TYR A 128 4.12 6.06 12.46
C TYR A 128 4.45 5.77 13.92
N LYS A 129 4.82 4.52 14.19
CA LYS A 129 5.40 4.12 15.46
C LYS A 129 6.60 3.19 15.23
N ALA A 130 7.72 3.55 15.83
CA ALA A 130 8.94 2.74 15.80
C ALA A 130 8.78 1.48 16.65
N GLY A 131 9.41 0.39 16.24
CA GLY A 131 9.49 -0.84 17.05
C GLY A 131 9.34 -2.14 16.29
N ASN A 132 9.02 -2.10 14.98
CA ASN A 132 8.91 -3.27 14.10
C ASN A 132 8.17 -4.44 14.78
N GLU A 133 8.81 -5.59 14.91
CA GLU A 133 8.25 -6.79 15.55
C GLU A 133 7.90 -6.56 17.04
N GLY A 134 8.69 -5.76 17.75
CA GLY A 134 8.43 -5.40 19.14
C GLY A 134 7.12 -4.62 19.30
N LEU A 135 6.84 -3.70 18.38
CA LEU A 135 5.58 -2.98 18.34
C LEU A 135 4.41 -3.92 18.05
N ILE A 136 4.55 -4.80 17.05
CA ILE A 136 3.52 -5.80 16.70
C ILE A 136 3.17 -6.67 17.92
N ASN A 137 4.18 -7.16 18.65
CA ASN A 137 3.96 -7.98 19.84
C ASN A 137 3.15 -7.24 20.93
N VAL A 138 3.43 -5.96 21.15
CA VAL A 138 2.71 -5.18 22.16
C VAL A 138 1.26 -4.94 21.73
N ILE A 139 1.01 -4.51 20.48
CA ILE A 139 -0.34 -4.12 20.04
C ILE A 139 -1.30 -5.29 19.91
N ILE A 140 -0.79 -6.52 19.72
CA ILE A 140 -1.59 -7.75 19.77
C ILE A 140 -2.16 -7.97 21.19
N THR A 141 -1.39 -7.60 22.23
CA THR A 141 -1.86 -7.75 23.63
C THR A 141 -2.70 -6.56 24.07
N ASP A 142 -2.22 -5.35 23.79
CA ASP A 142 -2.88 -4.10 24.16
C ASP A 142 -2.35 -2.96 23.29
N MET A 143 -3.15 -2.57 22.30
CA MET A 143 -2.82 -1.50 21.37
C MET A 143 -2.66 -0.14 22.06
N LYS A 144 -3.36 0.11 23.17
CA LYS A 144 -3.34 1.39 23.89
C LYS A 144 -2.02 1.64 24.62
N LYS A 145 -1.22 0.60 24.86
CA LYS A 145 0.15 0.76 25.40
C LYS A 145 1.07 1.52 24.45
N MET A 146 0.84 1.39 23.14
CA MET A 146 1.69 2.02 22.12
C MET A 146 1.04 3.25 21.49
N TYR A 147 -0.28 3.26 21.38
CA TYR A 147 -1.05 4.36 20.82
C TYR A 147 -1.98 4.93 21.89
N THR A 148 -1.67 6.13 22.39
CA THR A 148 -2.53 6.89 23.30
C THR A 148 -3.20 8.08 22.62
N THR A 149 -2.67 8.50 21.48
CA THR A 149 -3.20 9.54 20.61
C THR A 149 -3.09 9.12 19.16
N ASP A 150 -3.89 9.72 18.30
CA ASP A 150 -3.76 9.61 16.85
C ASP A 150 -2.71 10.61 16.29
N VAL A 151 -2.53 10.61 14.96
CA VAL A 151 -1.57 11.51 14.29
C VAL A 151 -1.88 13.00 14.47
N HIS A 152 -3.13 13.36 14.82
CA HIS A 152 -3.56 14.73 15.07
C HIS A 152 -3.46 15.12 16.55
N GLY A 153 -3.02 14.21 17.42
CA GLY A 153 -2.96 14.43 18.87
C GLY A 153 -4.32 14.24 19.55
N THR A 154 -5.33 13.72 18.85
CA THR A 154 -6.63 13.38 19.45
C THR A 154 -6.45 12.17 20.37
N ASP A 155 -6.90 12.28 21.61
CA ASP A 155 -6.86 11.17 22.57
C ASP A 155 -7.76 10.03 22.09
N ILE A 156 -7.27 8.79 22.22
CA ILE A 156 -7.99 7.57 21.82
C ILE A 156 -8.39 6.69 23.03
N ASN A 157 -8.30 7.23 24.25
CA ASN A 157 -8.68 6.54 25.48
C ASN A 157 -10.18 6.55 25.74
#